data_AF-A0A9D2FDC5-F1
#
_entry.id   AF-A0A9D2FDC5-F1
#
_cell.length_a   1.000
_cell.length_b   1.000
_cell.length_c   1.000
_cell.angle_alpha   90.00
_cell.angle_beta   90.00
_cell.angle_gamma   90.00
#
_symmetry.space_group_name_H-M   'P 1'
#
loop_
_entity.id
_entity.type
_entity.pdbx_description
1 polymer ?
#
loop_
_entity_poly.entity_id
_entity_poly.type
_entity_poly.pdbx_seq_one_letter_code
_entity_poly.pdbx_strand_id
1 'polypeptide(L)'
;MIRHISVNHSATSKDESLYKELFELIDFDERDKIKNVHRKIFNQNCPIVSIGMYYIDYEAWGRIFFIDILVDFQILFSKYNEDSYTYENFINLLYKAYQDLFNKNIADRLIEKQNMFCTYVEFISFVKTENSNDVINHLKKYNFQNQQLDINEFENYKLKNASITFTVNAVEKNTIRLCAKCPNTAIKKLFKITGLEHVSAQEVFNKDVIADILEKQIYKYTRPERLEIFSKSNILKGI
;
A
#
# COMPACT_ATOMS: atom_id res chain seq x y z
N MET A 1 10.48 -0.04 4.41
CA MET A 1 9.20 -0.17 5.13
C MET A 1 8.02 -0.06 4.16
N ILE A 2 6.81 -0.43 4.58
CA ILE A 2 5.58 -0.07 3.84
C ILE A 2 5.27 1.39 4.16
N ARG A 3 4.86 2.14 3.14
CA ARG A 3 4.35 3.52 3.25
C ARG A 3 2.84 3.51 3.31
N HIS A 4 2.21 2.82 2.36
CA HIS A 4 0.77 2.61 2.30
C HIS A 4 0.43 1.13 2.05
N ILE A 5 -0.66 0.66 2.63
CA ILE A 5 -1.26 -0.64 2.27
C ILE A 5 -2.77 -0.46 2.08
N SER A 6 -3.34 -1.08 1.06
CA SER A 6 -4.78 -1.30 1.02
C SER A 6 -5.09 -2.70 1.51
N VAL A 7 -5.89 -2.79 2.56
CA VAL A 7 -6.41 -4.04 3.13
C VAL A 7 -7.85 -4.22 2.73
N ASN A 8 -8.12 -5.35 2.10
CA ASN A 8 -9.45 -5.73 1.68
C ASN A 8 -10.05 -6.70 2.68
N HIS A 9 -11.20 -6.32 3.21
CA HIS A 9 -12.06 -7.14 4.05
C HIS A 9 -13.17 -7.68 3.17
N SER A 10 -13.18 -9.00 2.94
CA SER A 10 -14.30 -9.65 2.29
C SER A 10 -15.37 -9.98 3.33
N ALA A 11 -16.61 -9.62 3.00
CA ALA A 11 -17.77 -9.76 3.84
C ALA A 11 -18.77 -10.65 3.09
N THR A 12 -19.09 -11.81 3.66
CA THR A 12 -20.10 -12.72 3.08
C THR A 12 -21.50 -12.13 3.23
N SER A 13 -22.52 -12.75 2.66
CA SER A 13 -23.92 -12.29 2.78
C SER A 13 -24.43 -12.11 4.22
N LYS A 14 -23.76 -12.72 5.22
CA LYS A 14 -24.04 -12.52 6.66
C LYS A 14 -23.61 -11.15 7.21
N ASP A 15 -22.89 -10.36 6.41
CA ASP A 15 -22.24 -9.11 6.81
C ASP A 15 -22.78 -7.87 6.10
N GLU A 16 -23.90 -8.00 5.37
CA GLU A 16 -24.58 -6.85 4.75
C GLU A 16 -24.89 -5.75 5.79
N SER A 17 -25.14 -6.12 7.05
CA SER A 17 -25.31 -5.17 8.14
C SER A 17 -24.06 -4.35 8.44
N LEU A 18 -22.85 -4.95 8.42
CA LEU A 18 -21.59 -4.20 8.58
C LEU A 18 -21.42 -3.20 7.45
N TYR A 19 -21.69 -3.66 6.22
CA TYR A 19 -21.57 -2.83 5.03
C TYR A 19 -22.53 -1.64 5.08
N LYS A 20 -23.80 -1.84 5.49
CA LYS A 20 -24.77 -0.75 5.65
C LYS A 20 -24.37 0.23 6.76
N GLU A 21 -23.97 -0.29 7.92
CA GLU A 21 -23.54 0.53 9.06
C GLU A 21 -22.33 1.40 8.69
N LEU A 22 -21.34 0.84 8.00
CA LEU A 22 -20.19 1.60 7.48
C LEU A 22 -20.60 2.64 6.44
N PHE A 23 -21.52 2.29 5.54
CA PHE A 23 -22.00 3.23 4.53
C PHE A 23 -22.70 4.44 5.16
N GLU A 24 -23.50 4.23 6.22
CA GLU A 24 -24.15 5.30 7.00
C GLU A 24 -23.13 6.18 7.73
N LEU A 25 -22.14 5.58 8.41
CA LEU A 25 -21.15 6.32 9.20
C LEU A 25 -20.18 7.15 8.36
N ILE A 26 -19.92 6.73 7.13
CA ILE A 26 -18.99 7.40 6.24
C ILE A 26 -19.69 8.57 5.51
N ASP A 27 -20.97 8.85 5.79
CA ASP A 27 -21.73 10.03 5.32
C ASP A 27 -21.79 10.13 3.78
N PHE A 28 -22.18 9.04 3.12
CA PHE A 28 -22.38 9.05 1.67
C PHE A 28 -23.72 9.69 1.30
N ASP A 29 -23.70 10.63 0.35
CA ASP A 29 -24.89 11.24 -0.25
C ASP A 29 -25.84 10.11 -0.69
N GLU A 30 -27.05 10.05 -0.10
CA GLU A 30 -28.04 8.97 -0.31
C GLU A 30 -28.42 8.73 -1.78
N ARG A 31 -28.00 9.63 -2.67
CA ARG A 31 -28.20 9.56 -4.13
C ARG A 31 -27.27 8.55 -4.81
N ASP A 32 -26.16 8.18 -4.19
CA ASP A 32 -25.28 7.13 -4.72
C ASP A 32 -25.85 5.76 -4.37
N LYS A 33 -26.36 5.05 -5.39
CA LYS A 33 -26.73 3.65 -5.25
C LYS A 33 -25.53 2.89 -4.68
N ILE A 34 -25.81 2.03 -3.69
CA ILE A 34 -24.94 1.11 -2.90
C ILE A 34 -23.92 0.27 -3.72
N LYS A 35 -23.79 0.47 -5.03
CA LYS A 35 -23.03 -0.38 -5.95
C LYS A 35 -21.52 -0.21 -5.88
N ASN A 36 -20.99 1.01 -5.78
CA ASN A 36 -19.54 1.25 -5.70
C ASN A 36 -19.28 2.61 -5.11
N VAL A 37 -18.45 2.66 -4.09
CA VAL A 37 -18.25 3.85 -3.29
C VAL A 37 -16.78 3.97 -2.97
N HIS A 38 -16.20 5.16 -3.14
CA HIS A 38 -14.81 5.41 -2.78
C HIS A 38 -14.68 6.79 -2.15
N ARG A 39 -14.41 6.84 -0.84
CA ARG A 39 -14.19 8.10 -0.12
C ARG A 39 -12.74 8.27 0.27
N LYS A 40 -12.19 9.45 -0.03
CA LYS A 40 -10.95 9.92 0.58
C LYS A 40 -11.27 10.57 1.91
N ILE A 41 -10.51 10.21 2.94
CA ILE A 41 -10.57 10.85 4.26
C ILE A 41 -9.59 12.02 4.25
N PHE A 42 -10.10 13.25 4.36
CA PHE A 42 -9.29 14.46 4.25
C PHE A 42 -8.66 14.92 5.58
N ASN A 43 -8.74 14.11 6.64
CA ASN A 43 -8.09 14.41 7.91
C ASN A 43 -6.62 13.96 7.87
N GLN A 44 -5.70 14.94 7.90
CA GLN A 44 -4.24 14.71 7.80
C GLN A 44 -3.65 13.86 8.94
N ASN A 45 -4.36 13.72 10.06
CA ASN A 45 -3.93 12.89 11.19
C ASN A 45 -4.67 11.55 11.27
N CYS A 46 -5.50 11.22 10.28
CA CYS A 46 -6.17 9.93 10.23
C CYS A 46 -5.26 8.89 9.54
N PRO A 47 -4.94 7.75 10.21
CA PRO A 47 -4.20 6.68 9.56
C PRO A 47 -4.94 6.06 8.36
N ILE A 48 -6.27 6.18 8.33
CA ILE A 48 -7.11 5.68 7.24
C ILE A 48 -7.27 6.78 6.20
N VAL A 49 -6.69 6.58 5.02
CA VAL A 49 -6.62 7.59 3.95
C VAL A 49 -7.83 7.50 3.01
N SER A 50 -8.30 6.29 2.74
CA SER A 50 -9.50 6.11 1.92
C SER A 50 -10.19 4.79 2.22
N ILE A 51 -11.48 4.76 1.93
CA ILE A 51 -12.34 3.59 2.08
C ILE A 51 -13.12 3.40 0.79
N GLY A 52 -12.87 2.27 0.14
CA GLY A 52 -13.60 1.76 -1.00
C GLY A 52 -14.59 0.69 -0.54
N MET A 53 -15.85 0.80 -0.93
CA MET A 53 -16.88 -0.19 -0.64
C MET A 53 -17.57 -0.57 -1.94
N TYR A 54 -17.62 -1.88 -2.21
CA TYR A 54 -18.27 -2.40 -3.41
C TYR A 54 -18.84 -3.78 -3.14
N TYR A 55 -19.75 -4.23 -4.01
CA TYR A 55 -20.25 -5.59 -3.96
C TYR A 55 -20.34 -6.20 -5.35
N ILE A 56 -20.29 -7.53 -5.41
CA ILE A 56 -20.45 -8.28 -6.64
C ILE A 56 -21.64 -9.23 -6.45
N ASP A 57 -22.60 -9.16 -7.37
CA ASP A 57 -23.71 -10.10 -7.47
C ASP A 57 -23.23 -11.36 -8.21
N TYR A 58 -22.98 -12.45 -7.48
CA TYR A 58 -22.70 -13.76 -8.07
C TYR A 58 -23.97 -14.60 -8.15
N GLU A 59 -24.22 -15.20 -9.31
CA GLU A 59 -25.41 -16.03 -9.54
C GLU A 59 -25.48 -17.21 -8.56
N ALA A 60 -24.35 -17.88 -8.29
CA ALA A 60 -24.27 -19.05 -7.43
C ALA A 60 -24.05 -18.74 -5.93
N TRP A 61 -23.48 -17.58 -5.60
CA TRP A 61 -23.04 -17.24 -4.23
C TRP A 61 -23.79 -16.05 -3.61
N GLY A 62 -24.70 -15.44 -4.36
CA GLY A 62 -25.38 -14.23 -3.94
C GLY A 62 -24.44 -13.02 -3.93
N ARG A 63 -24.78 -12.02 -3.11
CA ARG A 63 -23.98 -10.80 -2.98
C ARG A 63 -22.77 -11.03 -2.09
N ILE A 64 -21.60 -10.68 -2.59
CA ILE A 64 -20.37 -10.61 -1.80
C ILE A 64 -19.99 -9.14 -1.67
N PHE A 65 -19.80 -8.69 -0.43
CA PHE A 65 -19.46 -7.32 -0.10
C PHE A 65 -17.95 -7.21 0.17
N PHE A 66 -17.36 -6.09 -0.23
CA PHE A 66 -15.94 -5.83 -0.09
C PHE A 66 -15.74 -4.44 0.50
N ILE A 67 -14.82 -4.34 1.44
CA ILE A 67 -14.39 -3.09 2.07
C ILE A 67 -12.88 -3.00 1.91
N ASP A 68 -12.42 -2.11 1.05
CA ASP A 68 -11.02 -1.85 0.76
C ASP A 68 -10.58 -0.59 1.52
N ILE A 69 -9.60 -0.73 2.42
CA ILE A 69 -9.16 0.37 3.28
C ILE A 69 -7.69 0.66 3.04
N LEU A 70 -7.40 1.87 2.57
CA LEU A 70 -6.04 2.37 2.39
C LEU A 70 -5.55 2.98 3.71
N VAL A 71 -4.41 2.48 4.18
CA VAL A 71 -3.79 2.86 5.45
C VAL A 71 -2.44 3.50 5.18
N ASP A 72 -2.17 4.63 5.84
CA ASP A 72 -0.88 5.30 5.91
C ASP A 72 -0.09 4.81 7.13
N PHE A 73 1.02 4.10 6.91
CA PHE A 73 1.84 3.57 8.00
C PHE A 73 2.52 4.64 8.82
N GLN A 74 2.96 5.73 8.18
CA GLN A 74 3.66 6.80 8.88
C GLN A 74 2.71 7.46 9.90
N ILE A 75 1.47 7.73 9.49
CA ILE A 75 0.45 8.29 10.38
C ILE A 75 0.04 7.25 11.43
N LEU A 76 -0.18 5.99 11.04
CA LEU A 76 -0.60 4.93 11.96
C LEU A 76 0.36 4.75 13.14
N PHE A 77 1.65 4.56 12.84
CA PHE A 77 2.66 4.28 13.85
C PHE A 77 2.97 5.52 14.70
N SER A 78 3.06 6.71 14.09
CA SER A 78 3.29 7.95 14.83
C SER A 78 2.12 8.33 15.74
N LYS A 79 0.87 8.18 15.28
CA LYS A 79 -0.32 8.52 16.07
C LYS A 79 -0.40 7.72 17.38
N TYR A 80 0.06 6.47 17.36
CA TYR A 80 0.01 5.57 18.51
C TYR A 80 1.37 5.35 19.19
N ASN A 81 2.39 6.16 18.85
CA ASN A 81 3.74 6.12 19.42
C ASN A 81 4.35 4.70 19.42
N GLU A 82 4.26 4.01 18.29
CA GLU A 82 4.85 2.69 18.10
C GLU A 82 5.99 2.77 17.08
N ASP A 83 7.13 2.15 17.41
CA ASP A 83 8.34 2.14 16.59
C ASP A 83 8.64 0.74 16.03
N SER A 84 8.04 -0.31 16.59
CA SER A 84 8.28 -1.69 16.20
C SER A 84 7.41 -2.08 15.01
N TYR A 85 8.05 -2.17 13.86
CA TYR A 85 7.44 -2.45 12.57
C TYR A 85 7.18 -3.96 12.37
N THR A 86 6.11 -4.49 12.98
CA THR A 86 5.68 -5.90 12.83
C THR A 86 4.25 -6.00 12.34
N TYR A 87 3.88 -7.16 11.79
CA TYR A 87 2.50 -7.42 11.38
C TYR A 87 1.54 -7.41 12.57
N GLU A 88 1.95 -7.98 13.71
CA GLU A 88 1.16 -7.98 14.95
C GLU A 88 0.87 -6.55 15.43
N ASN A 89 1.89 -5.69 15.45
CA ASN A 89 1.69 -4.28 15.79
C ASN A 89 0.79 -3.59 14.77
N PHE A 90 0.96 -3.84 13.48
CA PHE A 90 0.06 -3.30 12.47
C PHE A 90 -1.40 -3.67 12.72
N ILE A 91 -1.72 -4.93 13.04
CA ILE A 91 -3.09 -5.35 13.38
C ILE A 91 -3.61 -4.61 14.61
N ASN A 92 -2.82 -4.56 15.68
CA ASN A 92 -3.21 -3.89 16.92
C ASN A 92 -3.45 -2.37 16.73
N LEU A 93 -2.62 -1.72 15.93
CA LEU A 93 -2.78 -0.29 15.62
C LEU A 93 -3.94 -0.04 14.67
N LEU A 94 -4.13 -0.91 13.68
CA LEU A 94 -5.24 -0.82 12.74
C LEU A 94 -6.58 -0.97 13.46
N TYR A 95 -6.66 -1.89 14.44
CA TYR A 95 -7.81 -2.01 15.33
C TYR A 95 -8.11 -0.69 16.04
N LYS A 96 -7.11 -0.06 16.68
CA LYS A 96 -7.27 1.25 17.33
C LYS A 96 -7.71 2.33 16.34
N ALA A 97 -7.15 2.34 15.12
CA ALA A 97 -7.54 3.29 14.09
C ALA A 97 -9.02 3.11 13.66
N TYR A 98 -9.51 1.87 13.57
CA TYR A 98 -10.92 1.60 13.31
C TYR A 98 -11.83 2.01 14.47
N GLN A 99 -11.39 1.80 15.72
CA GLN A 99 -12.14 2.26 16.88
C GLN A 99 -12.30 3.78 16.89
N ASP A 100 -11.21 4.50 16.61
CA ASP A 100 -11.19 5.96 16.56
C ASP A 100 -12.04 6.53 15.42
N LEU A 101 -12.03 5.88 14.25
CA LEU A 101 -12.74 6.36 13.06
C LEU A 101 -14.23 6.00 13.10
N PHE A 102 -14.56 4.83 13.65
CA PHE A 102 -15.90 4.28 13.67
C PHE A 102 -16.39 4.10 15.11
N ASN A 103 -16.22 2.88 15.64
CA ASN A 103 -16.52 2.48 17.00
C ASN A 103 -15.93 1.09 17.25
N LYS A 104 -16.00 0.62 18.50
CA LYS A 104 -15.50 -0.71 18.89
C LYS A 104 -16.18 -1.86 18.16
N ASN A 105 -17.50 -1.83 18.01
CA ASN A 105 -18.27 -2.91 17.37
C ASN A 105 -17.81 -3.16 15.92
N ILE A 106 -17.60 -2.09 15.16
CA ILE A 106 -17.10 -2.18 13.79
C ILE A 106 -15.66 -2.66 13.74
N ALA A 107 -14.81 -2.14 14.63
CA ALA A 107 -13.41 -2.55 14.71
C ALA A 107 -13.24 -4.04 15.00
N ASP A 108 -14.01 -4.57 15.97
CA ASP A 108 -14.04 -6.00 16.31
C ASP A 108 -14.39 -6.83 15.07
N ARG A 109 -15.48 -6.48 14.38
CA ARG A 109 -15.97 -7.20 13.18
C ARG A 109 -15.03 -7.13 11.97
N LEU A 110 -14.28 -6.03 11.81
CA LEU A 110 -13.30 -5.90 10.73
C LEU A 110 -12.04 -6.74 11.01
N ILE A 111 -11.55 -6.74 12.25
CA ILE A 111 -10.30 -7.45 12.61
C ILE A 111 -10.53 -8.96 12.83
N GLU A 112 -11.70 -9.38 13.34
CA GLU A 112 -12.06 -10.80 13.50
C GLU A 112 -12.00 -11.57 12.18
N LYS A 113 -12.20 -10.90 11.04
CA LYS A 113 -12.09 -11.47 9.70
C LYS A 113 -10.63 -11.50 9.24
N GLN A 114 -9.77 -12.18 10.01
CA GLN A 114 -8.30 -12.26 9.85
C GLN A 114 -7.76 -12.53 8.43
N ASN A 115 -8.62 -12.88 7.46
CA ASN A 115 -8.32 -12.87 6.03
C ASN A 115 -8.30 -11.44 5.46
N MET A 116 -7.36 -10.61 5.91
CA MET A 116 -7.06 -9.33 5.27
C MET A 116 -6.17 -9.56 4.06
N PHE A 117 -6.72 -9.29 2.88
CA PHE A 117 -5.98 -9.40 1.63
C PHE A 117 -5.37 -8.07 1.23
N CYS A 118 -4.15 -8.10 0.73
CA CYS A 118 -3.48 -6.93 0.21
C CYS A 118 -3.87 -6.69 -1.25
N THR A 119 -4.63 -5.64 -1.52
CA THR A 119 -5.01 -5.22 -2.89
C THR A 119 -4.07 -4.17 -3.45
N TYR A 120 -3.29 -3.52 -2.58
CA TYR A 120 -2.32 -2.51 -2.94
C TYR A 120 -1.26 -2.36 -1.85
N VAL A 121 -0.01 -2.12 -2.23
CA VAL A 121 1.05 -1.77 -1.28
C VAL A 121 2.05 -0.81 -1.90
N GLU A 122 2.48 0.17 -1.12
CA GLU A 122 3.62 1.02 -1.42
C GLU A 122 4.78 0.69 -0.51
N PHE A 123 5.92 0.37 -1.09
CA PHE A 123 7.16 0.19 -0.35
C PHE A 123 8.04 1.41 -0.48
N ILE A 124 8.72 1.76 0.60
CA ILE A 124 9.75 2.81 0.60
C ILE A 124 11.04 2.32 1.26
N SER A 125 12.16 2.86 0.80
CA SER A 125 13.48 2.72 1.44
C SER A 125 14.28 4.00 1.23
N PHE A 126 15.16 4.31 2.17
CA PHE A 126 16.08 5.45 2.09
C PHE A 126 17.52 4.97 2.01
N VAL A 127 18.20 5.30 0.92
CA VAL A 127 19.58 4.90 0.64
C VAL A 127 20.49 6.12 0.82
N LYS A 128 21.55 5.96 1.62
CA LYS A 128 22.59 6.98 1.79
C LYS A 128 23.57 6.95 0.62
N THR A 129 23.97 8.13 0.18
CA THR A 129 24.85 8.35 -0.98
C THR A 129 25.84 9.47 -0.68
N GLU A 130 26.95 9.54 -1.42
CA GLU A 130 27.87 10.68 -1.32
C GLU A 130 27.22 11.99 -1.81
N ASN A 131 26.47 11.92 -2.92
CA ASN A 131 25.69 13.02 -3.47
C ASN A 131 24.48 12.48 -4.24
N SER A 132 23.28 12.80 -3.75
CA SER A 132 22.02 12.33 -4.34
C SER A 132 21.77 12.91 -5.73
N ASN A 133 22.20 14.16 -5.98
CA ASN A 133 22.02 14.80 -7.29
C ASN A 133 22.86 14.11 -8.37
N ASP A 134 24.07 13.66 -8.04
CA ASP A 134 24.92 12.93 -8.97
C ASP A 134 24.30 11.58 -9.34
N VAL A 135 23.69 10.91 -8.36
CA VAL A 135 22.93 9.67 -8.58
C VAL A 135 21.74 9.91 -9.49
N ILE A 136 20.92 10.94 -9.23
CA ILE A 136 19.78 11.28 -10.09
C ILE A 136 20.25 11.63 -11.51
N ASN A 137 21.35 12.39 -11.65
CA ASN A 137 21.93 12.73 -12.95
C ASN A 137 22.46 11.49 -13.69
N HIS A 138 23.01 10.51 -12.99
CA HIS A 138 23.35 9.22 -13.58
C HIS A 138 22.10 8.45 -14.03
N LEU A 139 21.04 8.42 -13.22
CA LEU A 139 19.79 7.76 -13.58
C LEU A 139 19.12 8.38 -14.82
N LYS A 140 19.19 9.71 -14.98
CA LYS A 140 18.74 10.41 -16.19
C LYS A 140 19.47 9.99 -17.47
N LYS A 141 20.72 9.52 -17.37
CA LYS A 141 21.48 8.98 -18.51
C LYS A 141 21.01 7.56 -18.90
N TYR A 142 20.26 6.88 -18.03
CA TYR A 142 19.62 5.60 -18.32
C TYR A 142 18.16 5.79 -18.76
N ASN A 143 17.41 4.69 -18.88
CA ASN A 143 16.02 4.70 -19.38
C ASN A 143 14.99 5.15 -18.33
N PHE A 144 15.38 5.98 -17.36
CA PHE A 144 14.45 6.52 -16.37
C PHE A 144 13.65 7.68 -16.96
N GLN A 145 12.33 7.61 -16.83
CA GLN A 145 11.43 8.71 -17.17
C GLN A 145 11.38 9.75 -16.04
N ASN A 146 11.01 10.99 -16.36
CA ASN A 146 10.91 12.06 -15.35
C ASN A 146 9.97 11.69 -14.19
N GLN A 147 8.86 11.01 -14.49
CA GLN A 147 7.89 10.53 -13.50
C GLN A 147 8.46 9.45 -12.57
N GLN A 148 9.56 8.81 -12.95
CA GLN A 148 10.30 7.85 -12.11
C GLN A 148 11.41 8.54 -11.29
N LEU A 149 11.67 9.82 -11.56
CA LEU A 149 12.73 10.60 -10.88
C LEU A 149 12.17 11.69 -9.96
N ASP A 150 10.86 11.93 -10.01
CA ASP A 150 10.15 12.89 -9.17
C ASP A 150 8.92 12.22 -8.54
N ILE A 151 8.83 12.30 -7.22
CA ILE A 151 7.69 11.77 -6.47
C ILE A 151 6.39 12.56 -6.73
N ASN A 152 6.50 13.86 -6.99
CA ASN A 152 5.32 14.70 -7.15
C ASN A 152 4.62 14.38 -8.48
N GLU A 153 5.38 13.89 -9.45
CA GLU A 153 4.89 13.38 -10.73
C GLU A 153 4.46 11.90 -10.64
N PHE A 154 4.66 11.25 -9.49
CA PHE A 154 4.47 9.80 -9.35
C PHE A 154 3.00 9.39 -9.25
N GLU A 155 2.11 10.30 -8.85
CA GLU A 155 0.67 10.08 -8.96
C GLU A 155 0.16 10.23 -10.40
N ASN A 156 0.87 11.02 -11.22
CA ASN A 156 0.56 11.20 -12.65
C ASN A 156 1.02 10.01 -13.51
N TYR A 157 1.89 9.16 -12.97
CA TYR A 157 2.33 7.95 -13.68
C TYR A 157 1.19 6.94 -13.76
N LYS A 158 0.68 6.71 -14.98
CA LYS A 158 -0.42 5.78 -15.21
C LYS A 158 0.00 4.36 -14.82
N LEU A 159 -0.52 3.91 -13.68
CA LEU A 159 -0.38 2.53 -13.22
C LEU A 159 -0.92 1.60 -14.31
N LYS A 160 -0.04 0.79 -14.92
CA LYS A 160 -0.50 -0.39 -15.66
C LYS A 160 -0.85 -1.43 -14.59
N ASN A 161 -2.13 -1.83 -14.49
CA ASN A 161 -2.65 -2.68 -13.42
C ASN A 161 -1.78 -3.92 -13.08
N ALA A 162 -1.00 -4.42 -14.04
CA ALA A 162 -0.16 -5.60 -13.89
C ALA A 162 1.35 -5.33 -13.76
N SER A 163 1.78 -4.10 -13.45
CA SER A 163 3.19 -3.71 -13.35
C SER A 163 3.49 -2.89 -12.10
N ILE A 164 4.64 -3.16 -11.49
CA ILE A 164 5.19 -2.34 -10.42
C ILE A 164 5.62 -1.01 -11.01
N THR A 165 5.23 0.05 -10.33
CA THR A 165 5.58 1.42 -10.66
C THR A 165 6.59 1.90 -9.63
N PHE A 166 7.66 2.55 -10.07
CA PHE A 166 8.83 2.78 -9.24
C PHE A 166 9.38 4.19 -9.41
N THR A 167 9.76 4.82 -8.31
CA THR A 167 10.44 6.10 -8.26
C THR A 167 11.73 6.06 -7.47
N VAL A 168 12.67 6.90 -7.92
CA VAL A 168 13.91 7.26 -7.24
C VAL A 168 13.96 8.76 -7.15
N ASN A 169 13.96 9.33 -5.95
CA ASN A 169 14.02 10.78 -5.80
C ASN A 169 15.07 11.18 -4.76
N ALA A 170 15.80 12.25 -5.03
CA ALA A 170 16.60 12.91 -4.01
C ALA A 170 15.66 13.54 -2.97
N VAL A 171 15.92 13.30 -1.68
CA VAL A 171 15.19 13.95 -0.58
C VAL A 171 16.10 14.89 0.21
N GLU A 172 17.40 14.59 0.26
CA GLU A 172 18.44 15.40 0.90
C GLU A 172 19.70 15.34 0.04
N LYS A 173 20.72 16.13 0.38
CA LYS A 173 22.03 16.13 -0.31
C LYS A 173 22.64 14.73 -0.43
N ASN A 174 22.46 13.88 0.58
CA ASN A 174 23.13 12.58 0.70
C ASN A 174 22.14 11.41 0.87
N THR A 175 20.87 11.62 0.51
CA THR A 175 19.82 10.62 0.70
C THR A 175 18.93 10.54 -0.54
N ILE A 176 18.79 9.32 -1.04
CA ILE A 176 17.84 8.95 -2.09
C ILE A 176 16.69 8.18 -1.44
N ARG A 177 15.45 8.52 -1.80
CA ARG A 177 14.28 7.71 -1.50
C ARG A 177 13.94 6.84 -2.70
N LEU A 178 13.70 5.56 -2.44
CA LEU A 178 13.16 4.59 -3.37
C LEU A 178 11.70 4.33 -3.00
N CYS A 179 10.80 4.33 -3.97
CA CYS A 179 9.40 3.99 -3.74
C CYS A 179 8.85 3.07 -4.83
N ALA A 180 8.19 1.99 -4.43
CA ALA A 180 7.52 1.06 -5.34
C ALA A 180 6.03 0.94 -5.02
N LYS A 181 5.18 1.29 -6.00
CA LYS A 181 3.72 1.09 -5.98
C LYS A 181 3.39 -0.24 -6.62
N CYS A 182 2.73 -1.11 -5.87
CA CYS A 182 2.39 -2.47 -6.27
C CYS A 182 0.85 -2.64 -6.24
N PRO A 183 0.16 -2.55 -7.40
CA PRO A 183 -1.26 -2.93 -7.48
C PRO A 183 -1.45 -4.44 -7.35
N ASN A 184 -2.66 -4.89 -6.98
CA ASN A 184 -3.02 -6.30 -6.73
C ASN A 184 -2.41 -7.29 -7.73
N THR A 185 -2.58 -7.08 -9.03
CA THR A 185 -2.05 -8.01 -10.04
C THR A 185 -0.51 -8.05 -10.05
N ALA A 186 0.16 -6.93 -9.75
CA ALA A 186 1.62 -6.92 -9.59
C ALA A 186 2.05 -7.66 -8.31
N ILE A 187 1.32 -7.48 -7.21
CA ILE A 187 1.55 -8.21 -5.95
C ILE A 187 1.41 -9.72 -6.19
N LYS A 188 0.31 -10.19 -6.80
CA LYS A 188 0.12 -11.62 -7.10
C LYS A 188 1.28 -12.19 -7.93
N LYS A 189 1.75 -11.46 -8.96
CA LYS A 189 2.91 -11.88 -9.76
C LYS A 189 4.20 -11.96 -8.95
N LEU A 190 4.42 -11.04 -8.01
CA LEU A 190 5.60 -11.03 -7.14
C LEU A 190 5.65 -12.26 -6.24
N PHE A 191 4.51 -12.60 -5.63
CA PHE A 191 4.38 -13.74 -4.73
C PHE A 191 4.05 -15.04 -5.45
N LYS A 192 4.10 -15.05 -6.79
CA LYS A 192 3.81 -16.21 -7.66
C LYS A 192 2.44 -16.86 -7.38
N ILE A 193 1.48 -16.05 -6.94
CA ILE A 193 0.10 -16.48 -6.71
C ILE A 193 -0.63 -16.56 -8.04
N THR A 194 -1.35 -17.67 -8.25
CA THR A 194 -2.10 -17.95 -9.48
C THR A 194 -3.60 -18.08 -9.20
N GLY A 195 -4.43 -17.86 -10.23
CA GLY A 195 -5.87 -17.98 -10.09
C GLY A 195 -6.51 -16.92 -9.18
N LEU A 196 -7.50 -17.35 -8.39
CA LEU A 196 -8.32 -16.48 -7.53
C LEU A 196 -7.71 -16.24 -6.14
N GLU A 197 -6.59 -16.88 -5.82
CA GLU A 197 -5.89 -16.70 -4.55
C GLU A 197 -5.44 -15.25 -4.35
N HIS A 198 -5.36 -14.83 -3.09
CA HIS A 198 -5.03 -13.48 -2.68
C HIS A 198 -3.78 -13.49 -1.80
N VAL A 199 -2.96 -12.44 -1.88
CA VAL A 199 -1.81 -12.26 -0.99
C VAL A 199 -2.31 -11.69 0.33
N SER A 200 -1.96 -12.34 1.43
CA SER A 200 -2.29 -11.87 2.77
C SER A 200 -1.53 -10.59 3.11
N ALA A 201 -2.10 -9.73 3.95
CA ALA A 201 -1.40 -8.56 4.45
C ALA A 201 -0.12 -8.91 5.24
N GLN A 202 -0.03 -10.11 5.82
CA GLN A 202 1.16 -10.55 6.55
C GLN A 202 2.37 -10.79 5.64
N GLU A 203 2.15 -11.38 4.46
CA GLU A 203 3.24 -11.72 3.53
C GLU A 203 4.03 -10.51 3.04
N VAL A 204 3.40 -9.32 3.00
CA VAL A 204 4.05 -8.08 2.55
C VAL A 204 4.93 -7.41 3.62
N PHE A 205 4.97 -7.92 4.86
CA PHE A 205 5.84 -7.39 5.93
C PHE A 205 7.28 -7.92 5.91
N ASN A 206 7.62 -8.79 4.95
CA ASN A 206 8.97 -9.33 4.84
C ASN A 206 9.94 -8.29 4.22
N LYS A 207 10.85 -7.74 5.04
CA LYS A 207 11.84 -6.73 4.62
C LYS A 207 12.74 -7.20 3.46
N ASP A 208 13.10 -8.48 3.40
CA ASP A 208 13.90 -9.02 2.31
C ASP A 208 13.15 -9.00 0.97
N VAL A 209 11.85 -9.31 1.00
CA VAL A 209 10.99 -9.23 -0.18
C VAL A 209 10.89 -7.78 -0.65
N ILE A 210 10.72 -6.83 0.28
CA ILE A 210 10.68 -5.39 -0.03
C ILE A 210 11.98 -4.95 -0.72
N ALA A 211 13.13 -5.30 -0.14
CA ALA A 211 14.42 -4.93 -0.68
C ALA A 211 14.67 -5.55 -2.06
N ASP A 212 14.32 -6.83 -2.25
CA ASP A 212 14.42 -7.52 -3.55
C ASP A 212 13.56 -6.85 -4.63
N ILE A 213 12.35 -6.40 -4.27
CA ILE A 213 11.45 -5.70 -5.21
C ILE A 213 12.08 -4.39 -5.66
N LEU A 214 12.55 -3.58 -4.72
CA LEU A 214 13.14 -2.27 -5.01
C LEU A 214 14.40 -2.43 -5.87
N GLU A 215 15.30 -3.35 -5.51
CA GLU A 215 16.52 -3.65 -6.28
C GLU A 215 16.19 -4.10 -7.71
N LYS A 216 15.28 -5.08 -7.88
CA LYS A 216 14.89 -5.59 -9.20
C LYS A 216 14.24 -4.50 -10.07
N GLN A 217 13.45 -3.60 -9.48
CA GLN A 217 12.87 -2.49 -10.25
C GLN A 217 13.93 -1.52 -10.72
N ILE A 218 14.93 -1.18 -9.90
CA ILE A 218 16.04 -0.32 -10.33
C ILE A 218 16.79 -0.96 -11.49
N TYR A 219 17.18 -2.24 -11.35
CA TYR A 219 17.93 -2.97 -12.38
C TYR A 219 17.17 -3.21 -13.68
N LYS A 220 15.84 -3.14 -13.66
CA LYS A 220 15.05 -3.16 -14.90
C LYS A 220 15.33 -1.93 -15.79
N TYR A 221 15.72 -0.81 -15.19
CA TYR A 221 15.92 0.47 -15.88
C TYR A 221 17.39 0.93 -15.91
N THR A 222 18.26 0.38 -15.08
CA THR A 222 19.72 0.60 -15.12
C THR A 222 20.46 -0.49 -15.90
N ARG A 223 21.67 -0.20 -16.41
CA ARG A 223 22.57 -1.18 -17.06
C ARG A 223 23.35 -2.04 -16.02
N PRO A 224 24.08 -3.10 -16.44
CA PRO A 224 24.71 -4.10 -15.54
C PRO A 224 25.78 -3.58 -14.59
N GLU A 225 26.30 -2.37 -14.82
CA GLU A 225 27.12 -1.65 -13.85
C GLU A 225 26.20 -1.26 -12.68
N ARG A 226 26.04 -2.20 -11.76
CA ARG A 226 25.25 -2.02 -10.55
C ARG A 226 25.77 -0.79 -9.85
N LEU A 227 24.93 0.24 -9.73
CA LEU A 227 25.19 1.29 -8.76
C LEU A 227 25.12 0.60 -7.39
N GLU A 228 26.28 0.26 -6.80
CA GLU A 228 26.37 -0.51 -5.54
C GLU A 228 25.54 0.09 -4.40
N ILE A 229 25.31 1.41 -4.47
CA ILE A 229 24.42 2.14 -3.57
C ILE A 229 23.01 1.52 -3.52
N PHE A 230 22.51 0.94 -4.61
CA PHE A 230 21.20 0.30 -4.71
C PHE A 230 21.22 -1.21 -4.51
N SER A 231 22.33 -1.77 -4.01
CA SER A 231 22.37 -3.18 -3.62
C SER A 231 21.33 -3.48 -2.53
N LYS A 232 20.80 -4.71 -2.54
CA LYS A 232 19.86 -5.19 -1.51
C LYS A 232 20.31 -4.85 -0.08
N SER A 233 21.58 -5.04 0.23
CA SER A 233 22.14 -4.78 1.56
C SER A 233 22.02 -3.32 1.99
N ASN A 234 22.21 -2.38 1.06
CA ASN A 234 22.05 -0.95 1.33
C ASN A 234 20.57 -0.55 1.40
N ILE A 235 19.71 -1.14 0.57
CA ILE A 235 18.26 -0.93 0.63
C ILE A 235 17.68 -1.42 1.97
N LEU A 236 18.14 -2.57 2.47
CA LEU A 236 17.72 -3.12 3.77
C LEU A 236 18.07 -2.21 4.94
N LYS A 237 19.21 -1.53 4.91
CA LYS A 237 19.60 -0.54 5.95
C LYS A 237 18.62 0.65 6.01
N GLY A 238 17.93 0.92 4.92
CA GLY A 238 16.96 2.01 4.79
C GLY A 238 15.51 1.63 5.03
N ILE A 239 15.23 0.38 5.44
CA ILE A 239 13.89 -0.20 5.62
C ILE A 239 13.56 -0.43 7.08
#